data_AF-A0A938B0P7-F1
#
_entry.id   AF-A0A938B0P7-F1
#
_cell.length_a   1.000
_cell.length_b   1.000
_cell.length_c   1.000
_cell.angle_alpha   90.00
_cell.angle_beta   90.00
_cell.angle_gamma   90.00
#
_symmetry.space_group_name_H-M   'P 1'
#
loop_
_entity.id
_entity.type
_entity.pdbx_description
1 polymer ?
#
loop_
_entity_poly.entity_id
_entity_poly.type
_entity_poly.pdbx_seq_one_letter_code
_entity_poly.pdbx_strand_id
1 'polypeptide(L)'
;MAVPTMDFDWLLDQASAIAFDPGRPSIYVFGLEMTPEELQAHVLTPMGQQQLFAVEQTKFIDANQRGHYKGQLPRVALNLFEVNGRQCGIVLSYHSKFEPNLAQYEAWQTFWQQRLLEAARSKA
;
A
#
# COMPACT_ATOMS: atom_id res chain seq x y z
N MET A 1 18.39 -15.32 1.17
CA MET A 1 17.24 -15.40 0.24
C MET A 1 17.00 -14.00 -0.29
N ALA A 2 17.17 -13.78 -1.59
CA ALA A 2 16.81 -12.50 -2.19
C ALA A 2 15.28 -12.41 -2.16
N VAL A 3 14.74 -11.49 -1.36
CA VAL A 3 13.32 -11.14 -1.45
C VAL A 3 13.12 -10.61 -2.87
N PRO A 4 12.22 -11.17 -3.68
CA PRO A 4 11.94 -10.63 -5.00
C PRO A 4 11.43 -9.20 -4.79
N THR A 5 12.32 -8.23 -4.98
CA THR A 5 11.99 -6.81 -4.93
C THR A 5 11.18 -6.54 -6.19
N MET A 6 9.86 -6.67 -6.10
CA MET A 6 9.00 -6.11 -7.13
C MET A 6 9.35 -4.62 -7.21
N ASP A 7 9.60 -4.19 -8.43
CA ASP A 7 10.13 -2.89 -8.74
C ASP A 7 9.05 -1.83 -8.46
N PHE A 8 9.30 -0.83 -7.60
CA PHE A 8 8.30 0.22 -7.35
C PHE A 8 7.93 0.97 -8.63
N ASP A 9 8.83 1.06 -9.62
CA ASP A 9 8.48 1.63 -10.92
C ASP A 9 7.55 0.69 -11.70
N TRP A 10 7.75 -0.64 -11.59
CA TRP A 10 6.75 -1.61 -12.06
C TRP A 10 5.40 -1.42 -11.36
N LEU A 11 5.37 -1.19 -10.04
CA LEU A 11 4.11 -0.90 -9.33
C LEU A 11 3.47 0.40 -9.81
N LEU A 12 4.27 1.46 -10.01
CA LEU A 12 3.80 2.70 -10.62
C LEU A 12 3.21 2.46 -12.01
N ASP A 13 3.71 1.48 -12.77
CA ASP A 13 3.21 1.16 -14.10
C ASP A 13 1.98 0.24 -14.10
N GLN A 14 1.93 -0.74 -13.19
CA GLN A 14 0.91 -1.79 -13.21
C GLN A 14 -0.25 -1.58 -12.24
N ALA A 15 -0.05 -0.85 -11.14
CA ALA A 15 -1.13 -0.61 -10.22
C ALA A 15 -2.23 0.21 -10.89
N SER A 16 -3.48 -0.21 -10.76
CA SER A 16 -4.63 0.58 -11.21
C SER A 16 -4.90 1.75 -10.26
N ALA A 17 -4.59 1.59 -8.97
CA ALA A 17 -4.70 2.63 -7.96
C ALA A 17 -3.52 2.58 -6.98
N ILE A 18 -2.99 3.75 -6.64
CA ILE A 18 -1.96 3.92 -5.60
C ILE A 18 -2.38 5.09 -4.72
N ALA A 19 -2.43 4.84 -3.41
CA ALA A 19 -2.82 5.79 -2.39
C ALA A 19 -1.70 6.00 -1.37
N PHE A 20 -1.61 7.18 -0.81
CA PHE A 20 -0.74 7.47 0.32
C PHE A 20 -1.37 8.50 1.26
N ASP A 21 -0.89 8.50 2.49
CA ASP A 21 -1.23 9.46 3.53
C ASP A 21 -0.15 10.58 3.51
N PRO A 22 -0.51 11.85 3.25
CA PRO A 22 0.45 12.96 3.26
C PRO A 22 1.17 13.15 4.59
N GLY A 23 0.56 12.75 5.71
CA GLY A 23 1.23 12.75 7.02
C GLY A 23 2.30 11.66 7.15
N ARG A 24 2.31 10.69 6.23
CA ARG A 24 3.20 9.52 6.21
C ARG A 24 3.68 9.23 4.79
N PRO A 25 4.45 10.15 4.18
CA PRO A 25 4.76 10.13 2.75
C PRO A 25 5.70 9.00 2.32
N SER A 26 6.21 8.18 3.25
CA SER A 26 7.09 7.05 2.95
C SER A 26 6.34 5.73 2.69
N ILE A 27 5.03 5.66 2.93
CA ILE A 27 4.24 4.43 2.77
C ILE A 27 3.13 4.62 1.73
N TYR A 28 3.07 3.70 0.77
CA TYR A 28 2.03 3.67 -0.25
C TYR A 28 1.24 2.36 -0.17
N VAL A 29 -0.04 2.45 -0.49
CA VAL A 29 -0.97 1.32 -0.62
C VAL A 29 -1.39 1.25 -2.07
N PHE A 30 -1.41 0.08 -2.67
CA PHE A 30 -1.80 -0.07 -4.07
C PHE A 30 -2.74 -1.24 -4.29
N GLY A 31 -3.46 -1.18 -5.41
CA GLY A 31 -4.22 -2.29 -5.99
C GLY A 31 -3.87 -2.42 -7.47
N LEU A 32 -3.70 -3.66 -7.95
CA LEU A 32 -3.39 -3.93 -9.36
C LEU A 32 -4.64 -3.91 -10.26
N GLU A 33 -5.78 -4.36 -9.72
CA GLU A 33 -7.05 -4.46 -10.44
C GLU A 33 -8.20 -3.86 -9.61
N MET A 34 -7.90 -2.76 -8.92
CA MET A 34 -8.87 -2.00 -8.10
C MET A 34 -8.95 -0.55 -8.57
N THR A 35 -10.16 -0.02 -8.71
CA THR A 35 -10.34 1.43 -8.84
C THR A 35 -9.94 2.15 -7.55
N PRO A 36 -9.66 3.46 -7.59
CA PRO A 36 -9.42 4.24 -6.38
C PRO A 36 -10.53 4.08 -5.32
N GLU A 37 -11.78 4.02 -5.75
CA GLU A 37 -12.95 3.87 -4.87
C GLU A 37 -12.97 2.48 -4.21
N GLU A 38 -12.66 1.43 -4.96
CA GLU A 38 -12.57 0.06 -4.44
C GLU A 38 -11.39 -0.09 -3.48
N LEU A 39 -10.23 0.49 -3.81
CA LEU A 39 -9.07 0.52 -2.92
C LEU A 39 -9.43 1.25 -1.62
N GLN A 40 -10.11 2.39 -1.71
CA GLN A 40 -10.55 3.14 -0.54
C GLN A 40 -11.55 2.34 0.32
N ALA A 41 -12.59 1.77 -0.29
CA ALA A 41 -13.66 1.09 0.41
C ALA A 41 -13.18 -0.22 1.06
N HIS A 42 -12.39 -1.02 0.33
CA HIS A 42 -12.05 -2.37 0.75
C HIS A 42 -10.71 -2.47 1.46
N VAL A 43 -9.81 -1.50 1.26
CA VAL A 43 -8.45 -1.55 1.84
C VAL A 43 -8.22 -0.39 2.81
N LEU A 44 -8.41 0.85 2.37
CA LEU A 44 -8.06 2.01 3.21
C LEU A 44 -9.04 2.20 4.38
N THR A 45 -10.34 2.03 4.15
CA THR A 45 -11.38 2.24 5.17
C THR A 45 -11.22 1.30 6.37
N PRO A 46 -10.99 -0.02 6.20
CA PRO A 46 -10.66 -0.89 7.33
C PRO A 46 -9.44 -0.46 8.13
N MET A 47 -8.37 0.02 7.47
CA MET A 47 -7.21 0.55 8.16
C MET A 47 -7.52 1.85 8.90
N GLY A 48 -8.34 2.73 8.31
CA GLY A 48 -8.80 3.97 8.93
C GLY A 48 -9.63 3.74 10.19
N GLN A 49 -10.49 2.72 10.20
CA GLN A 49 -11.26 2.31 11.38
C GLN A 49 -10.37 1.89 12.55
N GLN A 50 -9.17 1.40 12.27
CA GLN A 50 -8.15 1.06 13.27
C GLN A 50 -7.16 2.20 13.52
N GLN A 51 -7.41 3.40 13.00
CA GLN A 51 -6.53 4.58 13.08
C GLN A 51 -5.13 4.32 12.47
N LEU A 52 -5.02 3.30 11.62
CA LEU A 52 -3.79 2.95 10.95
C LEU A 52 -3.60 3.81 9.70
N PHE A 53 -4.65 4.36 9.08
CA PHE A 53 -4.53 5.18 7.87
C PHE A 53 -5.42 6.43 7.95
N ALA A 54 -4.90 7.62 7.64
CA ALA A 54 -5.70 8.84 7.60
C ALA A 54 -6.53 8.93 6.30
N VAL A 55 -7.65 8.19 6.26
CA VAL A 55 -8.45 8.01 5.03
C VAL A 55 -8.97 9.34 4.46
N GLU A 56 -9.32 10.29 5.32
CA GLU A 56 -9.80 11.61 4.90
C GLU A 56 -8.73 12.47 4.23
N GLN A 57 -7.45 12.19 4.48
CA GLN A 57 -6.31 12.92 3.92
C GLN A 57 -5.67 12.17 2.74
N THR A 58 -6.23 11.02 2.37
CA THR A 58 -5.69 10.16 1.31
C THR A 58 -5.46 10.95 0.03
N LYS A 59 -4.29 10.77 -0.57
CA LYS A 59 -4.02 11.20 -1.94
C LYS A 59 -3.81 9.98 -2.81
N PHE A 60 -4.40 10.01 -4.00
CA PHE A 60 -4.15 9.03 -5.05
C PHE A 60 -3.12 9.57 -6.03
N ILE A 61 -2.19 8.72 -6.44
CA ILE A 61 -1.24 9.03 -7.51
C ILE A 61 -1.98 8.86 -8.83
N ASP A 62 -2.22 9.98 -9.51
CA ASP A 62 -2.80 9.98 -10.85
C ASP A 62 -1.77 9.59 -11.94
N ALA A 63 -2.25 9.37 -13.16
CA ALA A 63 -1.41 8.96 -14.28
C ALA A 63 -0.28 9.96 -14.60
N ASN A 64 -0.51 11.26 -14.42
CA ASN A 64 0.48 12.31 -14.69
C ASN A 64 1.54 12.38 -13.57
N GLN A 65 1.15 12.05 -12.34
CA GLN A 65 2.03 12.03 -11.17
C GLN A 65 2.96 10.83 -11.16
N ARG A 66 2.57 9.67 -11.72
CA ARG A 66 3.41 8.45 -11.75
C ARG A 66 4.81 8.72 -12.29
N GLY A 67 4.94 9.49 -13.37
CA GLY A 67 6.24 9.85 -13.95
C GLY A 67 7.15 10.63 -12.99
N HIS A 68 6.58 11.39 -12.05
CA HIS A 68 7.34 12.14 -11.05
C HIS A 68 7.93 11.23 -9.97
N TYR A 69 7.34 10.07 -9.71
CA TYR A 69 7.83 9.15 -8.68
C TYR A 69 8.82 8.11 -9.22
N LYS A 70 8.90 7.94 -10.55
CA LYS A 70 9.79 6.97 -11.18
C LYS A 70 11.25 7.26 -10.87
N GLY A 71 11.98 6.24 -10.41
CA GLY A 71 13.41 6.32 -10.09
C GLY A 71 13.77 7.23 -8.91
N GLN A 72 12.80 7.86 -8.22
CA GLN A 72 13.05 8.77 -7.11
C GLN A 72 13.03 8.09 -5.74
N LEU A 73 12.44 6.90 -5.64
CA LEU A 73 12.13 6.25 -4.37
C LEU A 73 12.93 4.95 -4.23
N PRO A 74 14.08 4.96 -3.52
CA PRO A 74 14.73 3.72 -3.09
C PRO A 74 13.78 2.84 -2.29
N ARG A 75 13.78 1.55 -2.58
CA ARG A 75 12.81 0.56 -2.07
C ARG A 75 13.29 0.00 -0.75
N VAL A 76 12.42 0.01 0.25
CA VAL A 76 12.75 -0.50 1.59
C VAL A 76 12.05 -1.83 1.83
N ALA A 77 10.73 -1.89 1.59
CA ALA A 77 9.95 -3.12 1.80
C ALA A 77 8.67 -3.14 0.97
N LEU A 78 8.17 -4.35 0.69
CA LEU A 78 6.92 -4.59 -0.01
C LEU A 78 6.21 -5.79 0.61
N ASN A 79 4.91 -5.65 0.84
CA ASN A 79 4.04 -6.76 1.21
C ASN A 79 2.83 -6.82 0.26
N LEU A 80 2.52 -8.03 -0.22
CA LEU A 80 1.40 -8.31 -1.11
C LEU A 80 0.34 -9.12 -0.38
N PHE A 81 -0.92 -8.85 -0.67
CA PHE A 81 -2.07 -9.58 -0.13
C PHE A 81 -3.25 -9.54 -1.09
N GLU A 82 -4.24 -10.40 -0.85
CA GLU A 82 -5.45 -10.47 -1.67
C GLU A 82 -6.66 -9.95 -0.88
N VAL A 83 -7.44 -9.05 -1.48
CA VAL A 83 -8.71 -8.57 -0.93
C VAL A 83 -9.79 -8.78 -1.98
N ASN A 84 -10.85 -9.51 -1.63
CA ASN A 84 -11.97 -9.81 -2.53
C ASN A 84 -11.53 -10.41 -3.89
N GLY A 85 -10.52 -11.29 -3.90
CA GLY A 85 -10.02 -11.92 -5.12
C GLY A 85 -9.09 -11.05 -5.97
N ARG A 86 -8.65 -9.89 -5.46
CA ARG A 86 -7.80 -8.95 -6.19
C ARG A 86 -6.52 -8.64 -5.42
N GLN A 87 -5.42 -8.47 -6.15
CA GLN A 87 -4.10 -8.26 -5.55
C GLN A 87 -3.90 -6.79 -5.13
N CYS A 88 -3.50 -6.63 -3.87
CA CYS A 88 -3.18 -5.37 -3.21
C CYS A 88 -1.82 -5.46 -2.52
N GLY A 89 -1.31 -4.32 -2.08
CA GLY A 89 -0.10 -4.33 -1.28
C GLY A 89 0.20 -3.01 -0.59
N ILE A 90 1.21 -3.08 0.28
CA ILE A 90 1.79 -1.95 0.99
C ILE A 90 3.26 -1.92 0.65
N VAL A 91 3.76 -0.75 0.28
CA VAL A 91 5.17 -0.53 0.00
C VAL A 91 5.71 0.57 0.91
N LEU A 92 6.86 0.27 1.52
CA LEU A 92 7.68 1.24 2.23
C LEU A 92 8.80 1.69 1.30
N SER A 93 8.86 2.99 1.09
CA SER A 93 9.89 3.65 0.32
C SER A 93 10.77 4.50 1.23
N TYR A 94 11.99 4.72 0.78
CA TYR A 94 12.88 5.73 1.33
C TYR A 94 12.85 6.92 0.39
N HIS A 95 12.72 8.12 0.95
CA HIS A 95 12.87 9.36 0.19
C HIS A 95 13.88 10.23 0.91
N SER A 96 14.74 10.94 0.18
CA SER A 96 15.78 11.78 0.80
C SER A 96 15.22 12.85 1.76
N LYS A 97 13.94 13.22 1.60
CA LYS A 97 13.23 14.18 2.44
C LYS A 97 12.38 13.55 3.56
N PHE A 98 12.18 12.23 3.55
CA PHE A 98 11.27 11.57 4.48
C PHE A 98 11.84 10.24 4.96
N GLU A 99 11.97 10.09 6.27
CA GLU A 99 12.43 8.83 6.86
C GLU A 99 11.37 7.72 6.69
N PRO A 100 11.80 6.47 6.43
CA PRO A 100 10.89 5.33 6.39
C PRO A 100 10.20 5.14 7.75
N ASN A 101 8.87 5.13 7.77
CA ASN A 101 8.12 4.85 8.99
C ASN A 101 7.91 3.33 9.16
N LEU A 102 8.97 2.65 9.62
CA LEU A 102 8.98 1.20 9.81
C LEU A 102 7.87 0.70 10.74
N ALA A 103 7.69 1.37 11.88
CA ALA A 103 6.68 0.99 12.86
C ALA A 103 5.26 1.01 12.26
N GLN A 104 4.96 2.02 11.44
CA GLN A 104 3.66 2.11 10.78
C GLN A 104 3.49 1.06 9.68
N TYR A 105 4.54 0.81 8.90
CA TYR A 105 4.54 -0.23 7.88
C TYR A 105 4.28 -1.62 8.50
N GLU A 106 4.97 -1.95 9.59
CA GLU A 106 4.79 -3.20 10.33
C GLU A 106 3.39 -3.31 10.93
N ALA A 107 2.83 -2.21 11.42
CA ALA A 107 1.45 -2.18 11.93
C ALA A 107 0.43 -2.47 10.82
N TRP A 108 0.60 -1.92 9.62
CA TRP A 108 -0.29 -2.20 8.48
C TRP A 108 -0.16 -3.63 8.00
N GLN A 109 1.08 -4.13 7.92
CA GLN A 109 1.34 -5.52 7.56
C GLN A 109 0.67 -6.48 8.54
N THR A 110 0.83 -6.24 9.84
CA THR A 110 0.24 -7.07 10.90
C THR A 110 -1.28 -7.07 10.83
N PHE A 111 -1.89 -5.89 10.64
CA PHE A 111 -3.34 -5.76 10.48
C PHE A 111 -3.88 -6.62 9.33
N TRP A 112 -3.27 -6.54 8.14
CA TRP A 112 -3.72 -7.33 6.99
C TRP A 112 -3.47 -8.81 7.16
N GLN A 113 -2.32 -9.19 7.72
CA GLN A 113 -2.03 -10.59 8.02
C GLN A 113 -3.08 -11.20 8.95
N GLN A 114 -3.44 -10.51 10.03
CA GLN A 114 -4.48 -10.96 10.96
C GLN A 114 -5.84 -11.11 10.27
N ARG A 115 -6.25 -10.11 9.50
CA ARG A 115 -7.53 -10.12 8.79
C ARG A 115 -7.63 -11.25 7.77
N LEU A 116 -6.55 -11.55 7.05
CA LEU A 116 -6.50 -12.67 6.10
C LEU A 116 -6.57 -14.02 6.82
N LEU A 117 -5.90 -14.16 7.96
CA LEU A 117 -5.97 -15.36 8.80
C LEU A 117 -7.40 -15.58 9.32
N GLU A 118 -8.08 -14.53 9.76
CA GLU A 118 -9.49 -14.59 10.19
C GLU A 118 -10.44 -14.97 9.05
N ALA A 119 -10.23 -14.39 7.86
CA ALA A 119 -11.01 -14.72 6.67
C ALA A 119 -10.80 -16.18 6.23
N ALA A 120 -9.58 -16.71 6.34
CA ALA A 120 -9.28 -18.10 6.05
C ALA A 120 -9.93 -19.05 7.06
N ARG A 121 -9.91 -18.71 8.35
CA ARG A 121 -10.56 -19.51 9.41
C ARG A 121 -12.08 -19.55 9.25
N SER A 122 -12.69 -18.45 8.84
CA SER A 122 -14.15 -18.39 8.60
C SER A 122 -14.62 -19.22 7.40
N LYS A 123 -13.70 -19.65 6.53
CA LYS A 123 -13.98 -20.48 5.35
C LYS A 123 -13.68 -21.98 5.57
N ALA A 124 -13.08 -22.35 6.71
CA ALA A 124 -12.73 -23.71 7.09
C ALA A 124 -13.82 -24.33 7.97
#